data_AF-A0A2N2XX04-F1
#
_entry.id   AF-A0A2N2XX04-F1
#
_cell.length_a   1.000
_cell.length_b   1.000
_cell.length_c   1.000
_cell.angle_alpha   90.00
_cell.angle_beta   90.00
_cell.angle_gamma   90.00
#
_symmetry.space_group_name_H-M   'P 1'
#
loop_
_entity.id
_entity.type
_entity.pdbx_description
1 polymer ?
#
loop_
_entity_poly.entity_id
_entity_poly.type
_entity_poly.pdbx_seq_one_letter_code
_entity_poly.pdbx_strand_id
1 'polypeptide(L)'
;MRPFILYLLFFIVLLSCEHKSEYQGNLIPRDSFVVIMADMHIADAIYTQYILNESRPPFNQGILYMKVFQKHNTDRESFEKTFDYYARNIPEFDLVYDDVVALLEDKNRSYDKKDSLDIQP
;
A
#
# COMPACT_ATOMS: atom_id res chain seq x y z
N MET A 1 -28.90 18.33 -27.16
CA MET A 1 -27.64 18.42 -26.38
C MET A 1 -27.77 17.95 -24.93
N ARG A 2 -28.94 18.14 -24.26
CA ARG A 2 -29.22 17.61 -22.91
C ARG A 2 -29.09 16.07 -22.72
N PRO A 3 -29.47 15.18 -23.66
CA PRO A 3 -29.38 13.74 -23.41
C PRO A 3 -27.93 13.22 -23.48
N PHE A 4 -27.05 13.91 -24.22
CA PHE A 4 -25.66 13.49 -24.41
C PHE A 4 -24.84 13.62 -23.11
N ILE A 5 -25.14 14.64 -22.30
CA ILE A 5 -24.52 14.86 -20.99
C ILE A 5 -24.92 13.75 -20.00
N LEU A 6 -26.16 13.26 -20.07
CA LEU A 6 -26.62 12.15 -19.22
C LEU A 6 -25.95 10.82 -19.59
N TYR A 7 -25.75 10.56 -20.89
CA TYR A 7 -24.99 9.38 -21.36
C TYR A 7 -23.51 9.44 -20.98
N LEU A 8 -22.89 10.62 -21.06
CA LEU A 8 -21.50 10.83 -20.64
C LEU A 8 -21.35 10.60 -19.13
N LEU A 9 -22.28 11.09 -18.31
CA LEU A 9 -22.27 10.91 -16.87
C LEU A 9 -22.45 9.44 -16.45
N PHE A 10 -23.28 8.68 -17.18
CA PHE A 10 -23.46 7.25 -16.94
C PHE A 10 -22.19 6.44 -17.24
N PHE A 11 -21.41 6.82 -18.27
CA PHE A 11 -20.14 6.17 -18.60
C PHE A 11 -19.04 6.43 -17.57
N ILE A 12 -19.05 7.59 -16.90
CA ILE A 12 -18.07 7.92 -15.85
C ILE A 12 -18.31 7.07 -14.59
N VAL A 13 -19.56 6.72 -14.27
CA VAL A 13 -19.87 5.85 -13.12
C VAL A 13 -19.37 4.42 -13.35
N LEU A 14 -19.32 3.95 -14.60
CA LEU A 14 -18.78 2.62 -14.95
C LEU A 14 -17.25 2.55 -14.88
N LEU A 15 -16.55 3.68 -14.92
CA LEU A 15 -15.09 3.75 -14.73
C LEU A 15 -14.68 3.84 -13.25
N SER A 16 -15.63 3.98 -12.32
CA SER A 16 -15.38 3.83 -10.88
C SER A 16 -15.31 2.35 -10.48
N CYS A 17 -14.65 1.54 -11.31
CA CYS A 17 -14.28 0.18 -10.98
C CYS A 17 -13.16 0.27 -9.94
N GLU A 18 -13.56 0.26 -8.66
CA GLU A 18 -12.70 -0.21 -7.58
C GLU A 18 -12.12 -1.54 -8.04
N HIS A 19 -10.81 -1.60 -8.26
CA HIS A 19 -10.11 -2.82 -8.66
C HIS A 19 -10.14 -3.80 -7.49
N LYS A 20 -11.32 -4.37 -7.22
CA LYS A 20 -11.49 -5.58 -6.45
C LYS A 20 -11.03 -6.69 -7.38
N SER A 21 -9.73 -6.97 -7.30
CA SER A 21 -9.11 -8.08 -8.02
C SER A 21 -9.93 -9.33 -7.74
N GLU A 22 -10.59 -9.85 -8.77
CA GLU A 22 -11.46 -11.00 -8.69
C GLU A 22 -10.62 -12.26 -8.47
N TYR A 23 -10.47 -12.53 -7.18
CA TYR A 23 -10.20 -13.77 -6.47
C TYR A 23 -10.16 -15.05 -7.30
N GLN A 24 -8.95 -15.59 -7.47
CA GLN A 24 -8.73 -17.03 -7.57
C GLN A 24 -7.65 -17.44 -6.56
N GLY A 25 -8.09 -17.72 -5.33
CA GLY A 25 -7.33 -18.45 -4.31
C GLY A 25 -6.36 -17.62 -3.45
N ASN A 26 -6.88 -17.01 -2.38
CA ASN A 26 -6.18 -16.59 -1.14
C ASN A 26 -4.85 -15.81 -1.21
N LEU A 27 -4.32 -15.49 -2.40
CA LEU A 27 -3.09 -14.74 -2.59
C LEU A 27 -3.42 -13.34 -3.11
N ILE A 28 -2.73 -12.36 -2.57
CA ILE A 28 -2.80 -10.95 -2.99
C ILE A 28 -2.07 -10.85 -4.33
N PRO A 29 -2.63 -10.15 -5.33
CA PRO A 29 -1.95 -9.89 -6.60
C PRO A 29 -0.58 -9.25 -6.37
N ARG A 30 0.44 -9.65 -7.13
CA ARG A 30 1.83 -9.21 -6.97
C ARG A 30 1.97 -7.69 -6.80
N ASP A 31 1.36 -6.91 -7.70
CA ASP A 31 1.47 -5.46 -7.69
C ASP A 31 0.82 -4.85 -6.43
N SER A 32 -0.32 -5.37 -6.01
CA SER A 32 -0.95 -4.98 -4.74
C SER A 32 -0.07 -5.38 -3.55
N PHE A 33 0.55 -6.56 -3.58
CA PHE A 33 1.42 -7.06 -2.53
C PHE A 33 2.67 -6.18 -2.36
N VAL A 34 3.28 -5.72 -3.46
CA VAL A 34 4.38 -4.73 -3.44
C VAL A 34 3.97 -3.46 -2.69
N VAL A 35 2.81 -2.89 -3.03
CA VAL A 35 2.33 -1.66 -2.38
C VAL A 35 2.02 -1.89 -0.89
N ILE A 36 1.40 -3.04 -0.57
CA ILE A 36 1.11 -3.42 0.82
C ILE A 36 2.40 -3.61 1.61
N MET A 37 3.39 -4.34 1.08
CA MET A 37 4.70 -4.54 1.72
C MET A 37 5.42 -3.21 2.00
N ALA A 38 5.39 -2.27 1.05
CA ALA A 38 5.95 -0.93 1.27
C ALA A 38 5.24 -0.19 2.42
N ASP A 39 3.91 -0.22 2.47
CA ASP A 39 3.15 0.41 3.56
C ASP A 39 3.35 -0.30 4.92
N MET A 40 3.59 -1.62 4.93
CA MET A 40 3.96 -2.37 6.13
C MET A 40 5.33 -1.90 6.66
N HIS A 41 6.33 -1.72 5.80
CA HIS A 41 7.62 -1.17 6.22
C HIS A 41 7.54 0.29 6.70
N ILE A 42 6.65 1.09 6.14
CA ILE A 42 6.38 2.44 6.65
C ILE A 42 5.73 2.36 8.04
N ALA A 43 4.78 1.44 8.25
CA ALA A 43 4.19 1.20 9.56
C ALA A 43 5.26 0.79 10.61
N ASP A 44 6.22 -0.05 10.21
CA ASP A 44 7.36 -0.42 11.06
C ASP A 44 8.22 0.78 11.41
N ALA A 45 8.59 1.60 10.42
CA ALA A 45 9.38 2.80 10.64
C ALA A 45 8.70 3.77 11.61
N ILE A 46 7.38 3.98 11.46
CA ILE A 46 6.59 4.79 12.38
C ILE A 46 6.66 4.19 13.79
N TYR A 47 6.36 2.90 13.94
CA TYR A 47 6.37 2.25 15.25
C TYR A 47 7.74 2.33 15.94
N THR A 48 8.81 2.05 15.20
CA THR A 48 10.19 2.15 15.68
C THR A 48 10.50 3.58 16.12
N GLN A 49 10.13 4.60 15.34
CA GLN A 49 10.35 5.99 15.70
C GLN A 49 9.64 6.37 17.01
N TYR A 50 8.41 5.90 17.22
CA TYR A 50 7.69 6.14 18.48
C TYR A 50 8.39 5.47 19.67
N ILE A 51 8.80 4.21 19.56
CA ILE A 51 9.50 3.51 20.66
C ILE A 51 10.82 4.18 21.01
N LEU A 52 11.56 4.69 20.01
CA LEU A 52 12.83 5.36 20.25
C LEU A 52 12.66 6.70 20.96
N ASN A 53 11.57 7.42 20.70
CA ASN A 53 11.33 8.76 21.23
C ASN A 53 10.48 8.76 22.51
N GLU A 54 9.64 7.75 22.73
CA GLU A 54 8.69 7.67 23.82
C GLU A 54 8.84 6.38 24.61
N SER A 55 8.92 6.48 25.94
CA SER A 55 9.05 5.30 26.80
C SER A 55 7.80 4.39 26.80
N ARG A 56 6.66 4.89 26.31
CA ARG A 56 5.40 4.14 26.16
C ARG A 56 4.66 4.61 24.90
N PRO A 57 4.71 3.87 23.79
CA PRO A 57 4.01 4.27 22.58
C PRO A 57 2.47 4.25 22.80
N PRO A 58 1.73 5.19 22.21
CA PRO A 58 0.28 5.32 22.40
C PRO A 58 -0.53 4.22 21.69
N PHE A 59 0.12 3.42 20.85
CA PHE A 59 -0.46 2.30 20.11
C PHE A 59 0.52 1.13 20.03
N ASN A 60 -0.01 -0.07 19.76
CA ASN A 60 0.81 -1.21 19.40
C ASN A 60 1.01 -1.29 17.87
N GLN A 61 2.06 -1.98 17.44
CA GLN A 61 2.38 -2.22 16.02
C GLN A 61 1.21 -2.86 15.25
N GLY A 62 0.46 -3.75 15.91
CA GLY A 62 -0.68 -4.43 15.31
C GLY A 62 -1.80 -3.48 14.86
N ILE A 63 -1.99 -2.34 15.53
CA ILE A 63 -2.95 -1.31 15.11
C ILE A 63 -2.53 -0.69 13.79
N LEU A 64 -1.23 -0.41 13.60
CA LEU A 64 -0.73 0.12 12.34
C LEU A 64 -0.89 -0.89 11.20
N TYR A 65 -0.55 -2.17 11.43
CA TYR A 65 -0.77 -3.22 10.43
C TYR A 65 -2.24 -3.36 10.05
N MET A 66 -3.14 -3.31 11.03
CA MET A 66 -4.58 -3.32 10.77
C MET A 66 -5.00 -2.13 9.90
N LYS A 67 -4.42 -0.94 10.11
CA LYS A 67 -4.68 0.23 9.25
C LYS A 67 -4.17 0.02 7.83
N VAL A 68 -3.02 -0.62 7.64
CA VAL A 68 -2.51 -0.98 6.31
C VAL A 68 -3.47 -1.95 5.62
N PHE A 69 -3.90 -3.01 6.29
CA PHE A 69 -4.85 -3.97 5.71
C PHE A 69 -6.19 -3.32 5.34
N GLN A 70 -6.72 -2.45 6.20
CA GLN A 70 -7.94 -1.67 5.92
C GLN A 70 -7.76 -0.77 4.69
N LYS A 71 -6.61 -0.09 4.56
CA LYS A 71 -6.31 0.79 3.42
C LYS A 71 -6.31 0.03 2.09
N HIS A 72 -5.87 -1.22 2.09
CA HIS A 72 -5.72 -2.04 0.89
C HIS A 72 -6.84 -3.07 0.69
N ASN A 73 -7.93 -2.98 1.46
CA ASN A 73 -9.05 -3.92 1.38
C ASN A 73 -8.60 -5.39 1.45
N THR A 74 -7.64 -5.69 2.32
CA THR A 74 -7.11 -7.05 2.55
C THR A 74 -7.20 -7.42 4.03
N ASP A 75 -6.78 -8.63 4.36
CA ASP A 75 -6.69 -9.12 5.73
C ASP A 75 -5.34 -9.76 6.02
N ARG A 76 -5.09 -10.02 7.30
CA ARG A 76 -3.84 -10.62 7.77
C ARG A 76 -3.60 -12.00 7.13
N GLU A 77 -4.63 -12.83 7.04
CA GLU A 77 -4.49 -14.20 6.55
C GLU A 77 -4.06 -14.24 5.08
N SER A 78 -4.66 -13.38 4.25
CA SER A 78 -4.31 -13.24 2.84
C SER A 78 -2.89 -12.70 2.68
N PHE A 79 -2.51 -11.71 3.48
CA PHE A 79 -1.14 -11.20 3.51
C PHE A 79 -0.13 -12.27 3.89
N GLU A 80 -0.36 -12.96 5.02
CA GLU A 80 0.52 -14.01 5.52
C GLU A 80 0.67 -15.14 4.51
N LYS A 81 -0.42 -15.62 3.90
CA LYS A 81 -0.38 -16.64 2.84
C LYS A 81 0.41 -16.18 1.61
N THR A 82 0.26 -14.92 1.22
CA THR A 82 0.98 -14.35 0.07
C THR A 82 2.47 -14.22 0.36
N PHE A 83 2.80 -13.70 1.54
CA PHE A 83 4.18 -13.62 2.01
C PHE A 83 4.82 -15.01 2.05
N ASP A 84 4.12 -16.00 2.61
CA ASP A 84 4.54 -17.39 2.67
C ASP A 84 4.74 -18.03 1.28
N TYR A 85 3.94 -17.65 0.30
CA TYR A 85 4.10 -18.07 -1.09
C TYR A 85 5.41 -17.53 -1.66
N TYR A 86 5.66 -16.23 -1.54
CA TYR A 86 6.90 -15.60 -2.03
C TYR A 86 8.14 -16.08 -1.26
N ALA A 87 8.04 -16.25 0.06
CA ALA A 87 9.12 -16.77 0.90
C ALA A 87 9.59 -18.19 0.51
N ARG A 88 8.72 -18.99 -0.15
CA ARG A 88 9.07 -20.31 -0.71
C ARG A 88 9.61 -20.23 -2.14
N ASN A 89 9.49 -19.08 -2.80
CA ASN A 89 9.91 -18.81 -4.18
C ASN A 89 10.90 -17.64 -4.22
N ILE A 90 12.09 -17.83 -3.63
CA ILE A 90 13.09 -16.76 -3.41
C ILE A 90 13.37 -15.90 -4.66
N PRO A 91 13.61 -16.45 -5.87
CA PRO A 91 13.88 -15.61 -7.04
C PRO A 91 12.72 -14.68 -7.43
N GLU A 92 11.48 -15.10 -7.18
CA GLU A 92 10.31 -14.25 -7.42
C GLU A 92 10.13 -13.20 -6.31
N PHE A 93 10.49 -13.55 -5.08
CA PHE A 93 10.45 -12.63 -3.96
C PHE A 93 11.50 -11.52 -4.08
N ASP A 94 12.68 -11.83 -4.61
CA ASP A 94 13.73 -10.83 -4.90
C ASP A 94 13.17 -9.75 -5.84
N LEU A 95 12.47 -10.15 -6.90
CA LEU A 95 11.82 -9.20 -7.82
C LEU A 95 10.74 -8.36 -7.13
N VAL A 96 9.96 -8.96 -6.22
CA VAL A 96 8.97 -8.21 -5.43
C VAL A 96 9.68 -7.19 -4.53
N TYR A 97 10.79 -7.56 -3.89
CA TYR A 97 11.56 -6.66 -3.03
C TYR A 97 12.22 -5.53 -3.81
N ASP A 98 12.75 -5.80 -5.01
CA ASP A 98 13.29 -4.76 -5.90
C ASP A 98 12.23 -3.69 -6.17
N ASP A 99 10.99 -4.11 -6.47
CA ASP A 99 9.86 -3.19 -6.70
C ASP A 99 9.43 -2.45 -5.41
N VAL A 100 9.47 -3.12 -4.25
CA VAL A 100 9.19 -2.49 -2.95
C VAL A 100 10.21 -1.39 -2.66
N VAL A 101 11.50 -1.66 -2.85
CA VAL A 101 12.59 -0.70 -2.66
C VAL A 101 12.43 0.47 -3.61
N ALA A 102 12.22 0.21 -4.91
CA ALA A 102 12.01 1.26 -5.91
C ALA A 102 10.82 2.15 -5.56
N LEU A 103 9.71 1.56 -5.09
CA LEU A 103 8.52 2.30 -4.67
C LEU A 103 8.79 3.18 -3.43
N LEU A 104 9.52 2.67 -2.45
CA LEU A 104 9.88 3.44 -1.25
C LEU A 104 10.81 4.60 -1.58
N GLU A 105 11.80 4.38 -2.45
CA GLU A 105 12.68 5.45 -2.93
C GLU A 105 11.89 6.53 -3.68
N ASP A 106 10.91 6.15 -4.50
CA ASP A 106 10.07 7.10 -5.21
C ASP A 106 9.20 7.93 -4.26
N LYS A 107 8.61 7.29 -3.26
CA LYS A 107 7.87 7.99 -2.18
C LYS A 107 8.77 8.98 -1.45
N ASN A 108 9.99 8.59 -1.08
CA ASN A 108 10.94 9.48 -0.42
C ASN A 108 11.28 10.70 -1.29
N ARG A 109 11.61 10.49 -2.58
CA ARG A 109 11.84 11.61 -3.51
C ARG A 109 10.63 12.54 -3.62
N SER A 110 9.42 11.98 -3.59
CA SER A 110 8.19 12.78 -3.64
C SER A 110 7.99 13.65 -2.40
N TYR A 111 8.43 13.17 -1.22
CA TYR A 111 8.41 13.93 0.03
C TYR A 111 9.47 15.04 0.02
N ASP A 112 10.71 14.74 -0.37
CA ASP A 112 11.79 15.75 -0.47
C ASP A 112 11.41 16.90 -1.42
N LYS A 113 10.75 16.58 -2.53
CA LYS A 113 10.24 17.59 -3.47
C LYS A 113 9.13 18.43 -2.86
N LYS A 114 8.24 17.83 -2.07
CA LYS A 114 7.15 18.58 -1.42
C LYS A 114 7.70 19.53 -0.36
N ASP A 115 8.60 19.05 0.49
CA ASP A 115 9.23 19.86 1.53
C ASP A 115 10.02 21.04 0.93
N SER A 116 10.69 20.84 -0.21
CA SER A 116 11.39 21.93 -0.90
C SER A 116 10.46 22.98 -1.56
N LEU A 117 9.20 22.62 -1.87
CA LEU A 117 8.20 23.56 -2.39
C LEU A 117 7.50 24.34 -1.27
N ASP A 118 7.33 23.73 -0.09
CA ASP A 118 6.74 24.37 1.10
C ASP A 118 7.70 25.37 1.78
N ILE A 119 8.97 25.44 1.35
CA ILE A 119 10.01 26.37 1.84
C ILE A 119 10.17 27.62 0.93
N GLN A 120 9.44 27.74 -0.18
CA GLN A 120 9.48 28.99 -0.97
C GLN A 120 8.73 30.12 -0.25
N PRO A 121 9.38 31.26 0.05
CA PRO A 121 8.76 32.41 0.72
C PRO A 121 7.75 33.16 -0.16
#